data_AF-A0A8S9FLM9-F1
#
_entry.id   AF-A0A8S9FLM9-F1
#
_cell.length_a   1.000
_cell.length_b   1.000
_cell.length_c   1.000
_cell.angle_alpha   90.00
_cell.angle_beta   90.00
_cell.angle_gamma   90.00
#
_symmetry.space_group_name_H-M   'P 1'
#
loop_
_entity.id
_entity.type
_entity.pdbx_description
1 polymer ?
#
loop_
_entity_poly.entity_id
_entity_poly.type
_entity_poly.pdbx_seq_one_letter_code
_entity_poly.pdbx_strand_id
1 'polypeptide(L)'
;MVEREGTPEEEEEIAPYEVIDDNTIRHFSHDHNLQLNKDGMILSENTVCKACVFEISSEPFYICKHQQCDFILHEKCANLPRKKTPCVQQPAIHASHRFSLHISVCAL
;
A
#
# COMPACT_ATOMS: atom_id res chain seq x y z
N MET A 1 -11.08 -16.30 45.21
CA MET A 1 -10.29 -16.65 44.01
C MET A 1 -11.21 -16.58 42.82
N VAL A 2 -10.91 -15.70 41.86
CA VAL A 2 -11.05 -15.88 40.40
C VAL A 2 -10.52 -14.56 39.86
N GLU A 3 -9.26 -14.61 39.45
CA GLU A 3 -8.63 -13.60 38.62
C GLU A 3 -9.39 -13.51 37.29
N ARG A 4 -9.65 -12.30 36.81
CA ARG A 4 -10.04 -12.06 35.41
C ARG A 4 -9.05 -11.08 34.84
N GLU A 5 -7.93 -11.63 34.42
CA GLU A 5 -6.97 -10.95 33.57
C GLU A 5 -7.54 -10.97 32.14
N GLY A 6 -8.31 -9.93 31.82
CA GLY A 6 -8.56 -9.59 30.43
C GLY A 6 -7.36 -8.77 29.96
N THR A 7 -6.39 -9.41 29.33
CA THR A 7 -5.41 -8.69 28.52
C THR A 7 -6.21 -7.93 27.47
N PRO A 8 -6.08 -6.60 27.36
CA PRO A 8 -6.54 -5.90 26.17
C PRO A 8 -5.83 -6.57 25.01
N GLU A 9 -6.58 -7.05 24.02
CA GLU A 9 -6.01 -7.34 22.72
C GLU A 9 -5.35 -6.04 22.26
N GLU A 10 -4.03 -5.92 22.45
CA GLU A 10 -3.25 -4.83 21.88
C GLU A 10 -3.50 -4.92 20.38
N GLU A 11 -4.24 -3.95 19.85
CA GLU A 11 -4.35 -3.72 18.43
C GLU A 11 -2.94 -3.34 17.98
N GLU A 12 -2.12 -4.35 17.70
CA GLU A 12 -0.73 -4.18 17.33
C GLU A 12 -0.75 -3.39 16.02
N GLU A 13 -0.53 -2.09 16.11
CA GLU A 13 -0.47 -1.18 14.97
C GLU A 13 0.74 -1.58 14.13
N ILE A 14 0.54 -2.54 13.22
CA ILE A 14 1.61 -2.99 12.34
C ILE A 14 1.97 -1.83 11.44
N ALA A 15 3.23 -1.39 11.55
CA ALA A 15 3.76 -0.34 10.70
C ALA A 15 3.47 -0.63 9.22
N PRO A 16 3.06 0.39 8.46
CA PRO A 16 2.65 0.20 7.06
C PRO A 16 3.83 -0.19 6.15
N TYR A 17 5.07 0.09 6.55
CA TYR A 17 6.29 -0.32 5.84
C TYR A 17 7.48 -0.37 6.80
N GLU A 18 8.56 -1.00 6.35
CA GLU A 18 9.85 -0.97 7.04
C GLU A 18 10.72 0.16 6.45
N VAL A 19 11.36 0.95 7.31
CA VAL A 19 12.31 2.00 6.91
C VAL A 19 13.69 1.37 6.72
N ILE A 20 14.28 1.54 5.54
CA ILE A 20 15.65 1.10 5.23
C ILE A 20 16.63 2.26 5.45
N ASP A 21 16.28 3.44 4.93
CA ASP A 21 17.04 4.69 5.04
C ASP A 21 16.08 5.89 5.15
N ASP A 22 16.60 7.10 5.37
CA ASP A 22 15.81 8.35 5.52
C ASP A 22 14.75 8.60 4.44
N ASN A 23 15.01 8.10 3.23
CA ASN A 23 14.13 8.22 2.07
C ASN A 23 13.83 6.86 1.41
N THR A 24 14.18 5.72 2.01
CA THR A 24 14.02 4.40 1.38
C THR A 24 13.18 3.49 2.28
N ILE A 25 12.15 2.85 1.71
CA ILE A 25 11.26 1.94 2.44
C ILE A 25 11.13 0.60 1.73
N ARG A 26 10.84 -0.46 2.51
CA ARG A 26 10.31 -1.72 2.00
C ARG A 26 8.82 -1.78 2.29
N HIS A 27 8.01 -1.76 1.24
CA HIS A 27 6.57 -1.75 1.35
C HIS A 27 6.00 -3.15 1.16
N PHE A 28 5.02 -3.57 1.97
CA PHE A 28 4.51 -4.96 1.95
C PHE A 28 3.88 -5.36 0.60
N SER A 29 3.39 -4.40 -0.19
CA SER A 29 2.79 -4.66 -1.51
C SER A 29 3.82 -4.79 -2.65
N HIS A 30 5.13 -4.67 -2.37
CA HIS A 30 6.15 -4.70 -3.41
C HIS A 30 7.51 -5.18 -2.89
N ASP A 31 8.12 -6.15 -3.58
CA ASP A 31 9.39 -6.76 -3.15
C ASP A 31 10.60 -5.82 -3.17
N HIS A 32 10.64 -4.84 -4.09
CA HIS A 32 11.78 -3.92 -4.18
C HIS A 32 11.63 -2.72 -3.24
N ASN A 33 12.78 -2.13 -2.93
CA ASN A 33 12.86 -0.91 -2.14
C ASN A 33 12.29 0.27 -2.94
N LEU A 34 11.47 1.07 -2.27
CA LEU A 34 10.91 2.30 -2.81
C LEU A 34 11.64 3.50 -2.24
N GLN A 35 11.94 4.48 -3.10
CA GLN A 35 12.61 5.71 -2.73
C GLN A 35 11.62 6.88 -2.75
N LEU A 36 11.60 7.66 -1.68
CA LEU A 36 10.79 8.86 -1.51
C LEU A 36 11.38 10.01 -2.32
N ASN A 37 10.58 10.52 -3.24
CA ASN A 37 10.85 11.75 -3.97
C ASN A 37 10.04 12.88 -3.34
N LYS A 38 10.74 13.80 -2.65
CA LYS A 38 10.14 14.96 -1.96
C LYS A 38 10.06 16.20 -2.85
N ASP A 39 10.89 16.26 -3.89
CA ASP A 39 11.00 17.41 -4.80
C ASP A 39 9.78 17.61 -5.72
N GLY A 40 8.78 16.73 -5.65
CA GLY A 40 7.62 16.81 -6.54
C GLY A 40 8.03 16.81 -8.01
N MET A 41 9.16 16.14 -8.34
CA MET A 41 9.62 16.07 -9.73
C MET A 41 8.49 15.57 -10.60
N ILE A 42 8.25 16.32 -11.67
CA ILE A 42 7.22 16.04 -12.65
C ILE A 42 7.56 14.70 -13.27
N LEU A 43 6.81 13.67 -12.87
CA LEU A 43 6.86 12.38 -13.53
C LEU A 43 6.20 12.51 -14.90
N SER A 44 6.46 11.57 -15.79
CA SER A 44 5.81 11.55 -17.09
C SER A 44 4.29 11.65 -16.96
N GLU A 45 3.67 12.39 -17.88
CA GLU A 45 2.22 12.41 -18.10
C GLU A 45 1.76 10.94 -18.20
N ASN A 46 0.84 10.50 -17.33
CA ASN A 46 0.39 9.11 -17.08
C ASN A 46 1.00 8.35 -15.90
N THR A 47 1.75 9.00 -15.01
CA THR A 47 2.22 8.29 -13.82
C THR A 47 1.13 8.17 -12.77
N VAL A 48 0.74 6.94 -12.43
CA VAL A 48 -0.37 6.63 -11.52
C VAL A 48 0.08 5.84 -10.30
N CYS A 49 -0.51 6.16 -9.16
CA CYS A 49 -0.30 5.41 -7.92
C CYS A 49 -0.92 4.02 -8.03
N LYS A 50 -0.14 2.96 -7.78
CA LYS A 50 -0.61 1.57 -7.88
C LYS A 50 -1.60 1.16 -6.78
N ALA A 51 -1.73 1.94 -5.70
CA ALA A 51 -2.68 1.66 -4.61
C ALA A 51 -4.05 2.32 -4.82
N CYS A 52 -4.09 3.59 -5.21
CA CYS A 52 -5.34 4.33 -5.36
C CYS A 52 -5.75 4.57 -6.82
N VAL A 53 -4.87 4.29 -7.78
CA VAL A 53 -5.09 4.46 -9.24
C VAL A 53 -5.36 5.91 -9.64
N PHE A 54 -4.91 6.87 -8.82
CA PHE A 54 -4.91 8.29 -9.16
C PHE A 54 -3.55 8.74 -9.68
N GLU A 55 -3.56 9.78 -10.50
CA GLU A 55 -2.36 10.43 -11.00
C GLU A 55 -1.46 10.98 -9.87
N ILE A 56 -0.16 10.96 -10.12
CA ILE A 56 0.84 11.57 -9.24
C ILE A 56 1.30 12.85 -9.92
N SER A 57 0.93 13.97 -9.32
CA SER A 57 1.21 15.29 -9.88
C SER A 57 2.37 15.95 -9.13
N SER A 58 2.08 16.67 -8.04
CA SER A 58 3.07 17.47 -7.32
C SER A 58 3.29 17.02 -5.88
N GLU A 59 2.55 16.02 -5.41
CA GLU A 59 2.73 15.48 -4.07
C GLU A 59 3.96 14.57 -3.95
N PRO A 60 4.54 14.44 -2.75
CA PRO A 60 5.58 13.46 -2.49
C PRO A 60 5.12 12.03 -2.79
N PHE A 61 6.00 11.24 -3.38
CA PHE A 61 5.71 9.87 -3.79
C PHE A 61 6.91 8.94 -3.61
N TYR A 62 6.61 7.67 -3.40
CA TYR A 62 7.56 6.58 -3.38
C TYR A 62 7.63 5.93 -4.76
N ILE A 63 8.84 5.79 -5.32
CA ILE A 63 9.08 5.15 -6.62
C ILE A 63 10.09 4.02 -6.50
N CYS A 64 9.83 2.89 -7.16
CA CYS A 64 10.84 1.87 -7.36
C CYS A 64 11.85 2.35 -8.40
N LYS A 65 13.14 2.39 -8.02
CA LYS A 65 14.24 2.73 -8.96
C LYS A 65 14.83 1.48 -9.64
N HIS A 66 14.22 0.31 -9.44
CA HIS A 66 14.63 -0.90 -10.12
C HIS A 66 14.34 -0.79 -11.63
N GLN A 67 15.24 -1.32 -12.46
CA GLN A 67 15.05 -1.27 -13.90
C GLN A 67 13.81 -2.05 -14.30
N GLN A 68 13.03 -1.51 -15.24
CA GLN A 68 11.77 -2.12 -15.71
C GLN A 68 10.70 -2.30 -14.59
N CYS A 69 10.74 -1.45 -13.56
CA CYS A 69 9.71 -1.41 -12.53
C CYS A 69 9.06 -0.03 -12.46
N ASP A 70 7.80 0.06 -12.87
CA ASP A 70 6.94 1.25 -12.83
C ASP A 70 6.06 1.29 -11.57
N PHE A 71 6.53 0.69 -10.47
CA PHE A 71 5.80 0.68 -9.20
C PHE A 71 5.98 2.01 -8.46
N ILE A 72 4.86 2.72 -8.26
CA ILE A 72 4.84 4.06 -7.68
C ILE A 72 3.62 4.21 -6.76
N LEU A 73 3.81 4.86 -5.63
CA LEU A 73 2.77 5.14 -4.63
C LEU A 73 2.85 6.58 -4.17
N HIS A 74 1.71 7.24 -3.91
CA HIS A 74 1.72 8.46 -3.11
C HIS A 74 2.33 8.17 -1.73
N GLU A 75 3.03 9.14 -1.15
CA GLU A 75 3.55 9.02 0.23
C GLU A 75 2.42 8.66 1.20
N LYS A 76 1.27 9.32 1.08
CA LYS A 76 0.08 9.03 1.89
C LYS A 76 -0.44 7.61 1.69
N CYS A 77 -0.41 7.09 0.46
CA CYS A 77 -0.85 5.73 0.15
C CYS A 77 0.09 4.68 0.75
N ALA A 78 1.40 4.93 0.75
CA ALA A 78 2.37 4.06 1.42
C ALA A 78 2.19 4.06 2.95
N ASN A 79 1.70 5.16 3.53
CA ASN A 79 1.47 5.30 4.97
C ASN A 79 0.12 4.75 5.46
N LEU A 80 -0.75 4.27 4.57
CA LEU A 80 -2.04 3.72 4.99
C LEU A 80 -1.83 2.44 5.81
N PRO A 81 -2.47 2.33 7.00
CA PRO A 81 -2.28 1.18 7.87
C PRO A 81 -2.74 -0.12 7.21
N ARG A 82 -2.01 -1.19 7.46
CA ARG A 82 -2.40 -2.53 7.05
C ARG A 82 -3.62 -2.93 7.87
N LYS A 83 -4.80 -2.96 7.26
CA LYS A 83 -5.96 -3.60 7.88
C LYS A 83 -5.71 -5.10 7.92
N LYS A 84 -5.22 -5.62 9.06
CA LYS A 84 -5.49 -7.00 9.45
C LYS A 84 -6.95 -7.03 9.87
N THR A 85 -7.87 -7.10 8.90
CA THR A 85 -9.17 -7.67 9.25
C THR A 85 -8.88 -9.12 9.64
N PRO A 86 -9.15 -9.56 10.88
CA PRO A 86 -9.25 -10.99 11.12
C PRO A 86 -10.28 -11.46 10.11
N CYS A 87 -9.93 -12.46 9.32
CA CYS A 87 -10.88 -13.14 8.47
C CYS A 87 -11.90 -13.83 9.38
N VAL A 88 -12.82 -13.07 9.98
CA VAL A 88 -14.13 -13.64 10.32
C VAL A 88 -14.66 -14.06 8.96
N GLN A 89 -14.60 -15.37 8.72
CA GLN A 89 -15.27 -16.01 7.61
C GLN A 89 -16.74 -15.59 7.72
N GLN A 90 -17.10 -14.48 7.07
CA GLN A 90 -18.49 -14.12 6.94
C GLN A 90 -19.10 -15.20 6.06
N PRO A 91 -20.16 -15.90 6.53
CA PRO A 91 -20.84 -16.85 5.67
C PRO A 91 -21.32 -16.07 4.45
N ALA A 92 -21.00 -16.61 3.27
CA ALA A 92 -21.21 -16.00 1.97
C ALA A 92 -22.57 -15.29 1.87
N ILE A 93 -22.56 -13.97 2.06
CA ILE A 93 -23.64 -13.10 1.59
C ILE A 93 -23.16 -12.44 0.31
N HIS A 94 -23.57 -13.05 -0.79
CA HIS A 94 -23.60 -12.42 -2.10
C HIS A 94 -24.22 -11.02 -1.98
N ALA A 95 -23.40 -9.99 -2.18
CA ALA A 95 -23.87 -8.65 -2.51
C ALA A 95 -22.81 -7.94 -3.36
N SER A 96 -22.99 -8.03 -4.67
CA SER A 96 -22.56 -7.05 -5.69
C SER A 96 -21.08 -6.62 -5.67
N HIS A 97 -20.31 -7.31 -6.51
CA HIS A 97 -19.03 -6.85 -7.06
C HIS A 97 -19.07 -5.38 -7.51
N ARG A 98 -18.27 -4.53 -6.87
CA ARG A 98 -17.53 -3.46 -7.57
C ARG A 98 -16.14 -3.26 -6.96
N PHE A 99 -15.36 -4.32 -6.89
CA PHE A 99 -13.89 -4.25 -6.81
C PHE A 99 -13.32 -5.42 -7.63
N SER A 100 -13.57 -5.38 -8.93
CA SER A 100 -12.85 -6.22 -9.88
C SER A 100 -11.59 -5.46 -10.28
N LEU A 101 -10.47 -5.68 -9.57
CA LEU A 101 -9.14 -5.43 -10.11
C LEU A 101 -8.88 -6.50 -11.18
N HIS A 102 -9.53 -6.37 -12.33
CA HIS A 102 -9.18 -7.14 -13.51
C HIS A 102 -8.02 -6.42 -14.20
N ILE A 103 -6.81 -6.88 -13.85
CA ILE A 103 -5.68 -6.87 -14.77
C ILE A 103 -6.14 -7.59 -16.05
N SER A 104 -6.27 -6.83 -17.14
CA SER A 104 -6.35 -7.38 -18.48
C SER A 104 -5.09 -6.94 -19.22
N VAL A 105 -4.03 -7.75 -19.10
CA VAL A 105 -2.94 -7.76 -20.07
C VAL A 105 -3.42 -8.59 -21.25
N CYS A 106 -3.80 -7.92 -22.34
CA CYS A 106 -3.76 -8.53 -23.66
C CYS A 106 -3.05 -7.58 -24.62
N ALA A 107 -1.96 -8.10 -25.17
CA ALA A 107 -1.09 -7.49 -26.14
C ALA A 107 -1.82 -7.13 -27.45
N LEU A 108 -1.34 -6.08 -28.12
CA LEU A 108 -1.23 -6.00 -29.58
C LEU A 108 0.04 -5.21 -29.93
#